data_AF-A0A397UQP7-F1
#
_entry.id   AF-A0A397UQP7-F1
#
_cell.length_a   1.000
_cell.length_b   1.000
_cell.length_c   1.000
_cell.angle_alpha   90.00
_cell.angle_beta   90.00
_cell.angle_gamma   90.00
#
_symmetry.space_group_name_H-M   'P 1'
#
loop_
_entity.id
_entity.type
_entity.pdbx_description
1 polymer ?
#
loop_
_entity_poly.entity_id
_entity_poly.type
_entity_poly.pdbx_seq_one_letter_code
_entity_poly.pdbx_strand_id
1 'polypeptide(L)'
;MLNSARKKLDGTINQNYPHDNTVFWKSKNGNYNYTVINLGTLPLQPILKYTQLPGSYSIPDNYEIETSWGRSIKNYVQASINYVEKTPHFKIEWTYNEQTYIVVSPILASDASIKYSFSGIVIFELQLYEELSRAISKRKPLQYVNPLSDLSNVSHRNKIKRVAVNLFNNFEAKKNKIWNSADNPKLKNIVLEAGEQPWLIEFEKEQQLEKKKAQKIIQTMDQSNISRKGYRSLTDTSYNLPKEWLVSEEKHNIDKIMQTHIPLLVFNMKSQIQNSDSNSEEDVTTLEKGGYRSISKIPQFVIPKLVASQVLNYETPIYLRVSGDGRNVGKKKNHVMVTLAILNNKNNIMKPEKHYTISLFSGKESYASLQIALEPIRNELQDLYKNGFIDNQGRQWDIDIFFRPIGNFWRSS
;
A
#
# COMPACT_ATOMS: atom_id res chain seq x y z
N MET A 1 -73.40 -24.98 23.83
CA MET A 1 -72.84 -23.61 23.81
C MET A 1 -71.34 -23.74 23.48
N LEU A 2 -70.98 -23.77 22.20
CA LEU A 2 -70.56 -22.63 21.37
C LEU A 2 -69.24 -21.97 21.84
N ASN A 3 -68.19 -22.29 21.08
CA ASN A 3 -67.00 -21.48 20.77
C ASN A 3 -66.06 -21.07 21.92
N SER A 4 -65.21 -21.98 22.38
CA SER A 4 -63.82 -21.56 22.66
C SER A 4 -63.14 -21.35 21.30
N ALA A 5 -63.17 -20.12 20.77
CA ALA A 5 -62.37 -19.79 19.61
C ALA A 5 -60.91 -20.21 19.88
N ARG A 6 -60.34 -21.09 19.06
CA ARG A 6 -58.90 -21.40 19.05
C ARG A 6 -58.15 -20.05 18.85
N LYS A 7 -57.67 -19.45 19.92
CA LYS A 7 -56.82 -18.25 19.85
C LYS A 7 -55.41 -18.69 19.45
N LYS A 8 -54.65 -17.83 18.77
CA LYS A 8 -53.21 -18.05 18.58
C LYS A 8 -52.60 -18.29 19.97
N LEU A 9 -51.75 -19.32 20.11
CA LEU A 9 -51.06 -19.49 21.39
C LEU A 9 -49.98 -18.41 21.48
N ASP A 10 -50.03 -17.64 22.55
CA ASP A 10 -49.04 -16.62 22.87
C ASP A 10 -47.94 -17.23 23.76
N GLY A 11 -46.70 -16.85 23.50
CA GLY A 11 -45.52 -17.23 24.27
C GLY A 11 -44.33 -16.34 23.97
N THR A 12 -43.29 -16.44 24.79
CA THR A 12 -42.06 -15.64 24.63
C THR A 12 -40.85 -16.56 24.48
N ILE A 13 -39.93 -16.17 23.58
CA ILE A 13 -38.64 -16.83 23.37
C ILE A 13 -37.59 -16.14 24.25
N ASN A 14 -36.77 -16.91 24.96
CA ASN A 14 -35.74 -16.39 25.87
C ASN A 14 -34.31 -16.33 25.26
N GLN A 15 -34.11 -16.62 23.97
CA GLN A 15 -32.79 -17.04 23.45
C GLN A 15 -32.18 -16.24 22.29
N ASN A 16 -30.86 -16.43 22.15
CA ASN A 16 -29.91 -15.77 21.24
C ASN A 16 -29.95 -16.28 19.78
N TYR A 17 -31.06 -16.88 19.33
CA TYR A 17 -31.21 -17.34 17.95
C TYR A 17 -30.95 -16.20 16.94
N PRO A 18 -30.19 -16.42 15.84
CA PRO A 18 -29.72 -17.70 15.30
C PRO A 18 -28.30 -18.11 15.74
N HIS A 19 -27.71 -17.48 16.77
CA HIS A 19 -26.37 -17.87 17.25
C HIS A 19 -26.38 -19.18 18.05
N ASP A 20 -27.54 -19.53 18.62
CA ASP A 20 -27.82 -20.79 19.28
C ASP A 20 -29.12 -21.34 18.69
N ASN A 21 -29.10 -22.61 18.29
CA ASN A 21 -30.21 -23.30 17.66
C ASN A 21 -31.20 -23.87 18.68
N THR A 22 -30.83 -23.90 19.97
CA THR A 22 -31.77 -24.30 21.02
C THR A 22 -32.71 -23.15 21.36
N VAL A 23 -34.00 -23.44 21.43
CA VAL A 23 -35.08 -22.48 21.70
C VAL A 23 -35.98 -22.94 22.84
N PHE A 24 -36.11 -22.11 23.86
CA PHE A 24 -36.95 -22.29 25.04
C PHE A 24 -38.20 -21.46 24.84
N TRP A 25 -39.32 -22.15 24.66
CA TRP A 25 -40.63 -21.56 24.50
C TRP A 25 -41.40 -21.62 25.81
N LYS A 26 -41.81 -20.44 26.30
CA LYS A 26 -42.65 -20.31 27.49
C LYS A 26 -44.07 -19.93 27.08
N SER A 27 -45.03 -20.83 27.29
CA SER A 27 -46.45 -20.57 27.04
C SER A 27 -47.29 -20.82 28.30
N LYS A 28 -48.53 -20.32 28.31
CA LYS A 28 -49.53 -20.62 29.35
C LYS A 28 -49.78 -22.12 29.48
N ASN A 29 -49.54 -22.88 28.42
CA ASN A 29 -49.79 -24.33 28.34
C ASN A 29 -48.55 -25.19 28.67
N GLY A 30 -47.43 -24.59 29.06
CA GLY A 30 -46.20 -25.31 29.41
C GLY A 30 -44.93 -24.66 28.89
N ASN A 31 -43.80 -25.22 29.33
CA ASN A 31 -42.47 -24.83 28.89
C ASN A 31 -41.89 -25.95 28.03
N TYR A 32 -41.35 -25.60 26.88
CA TYR A 32 -40.87 -26.56 25.90
C TYR A 32 -39.48 -26.17 25.41
N ASN A 33 -38.66 -27.19 25.12
CA ASN A 33 -37.33 -27.04 24.55
C ASN A 33 -37.33 -27.59 23.14
N TYR A 34 -36.82 -26.80 22.22
CA TYR A 34 -36.69 -27.15 20.81
C TYR A 34 -35.27 -26.93 20.35
N THR A 35 -34.86 -27.70 19.35
CA THR A 35 -33.65 -27.45 18.59
C THR A 35 -34.07 -27.17 17.15
N VAL A 36 -33.83 -25.96 16.67
CA VAL A 36 -34.11 -25.58 15.29
C VAL A 36 -33.01 -26.14 14.40
N ILE A 37 -33.36 -27.15 13.60
CA ILE A 37 -32.44 -27.75 12.63
C ILE A 37 -32.45 -26.92 11.36
N ASN A 38 -33.64 -26.60 10.84
CA ASN A 38 -33.84 -25.72 9.71
C ASN A 38 -35.11 -24.87 9.88
N LEU A 39 -35.00 -23.56 9.77
CA LEU A 39 -36.17 -22.68 9.86
C LEU A 39 -36.99 -22.70 8.56
N GLY A 40 -36.40 -23.05 7.42
CA GLY A 40 -37.11 -23.05 6.15
C GLY A 40 -37.58 -21.64 5.70
N THR A 41 -38.43 -21.60 4.67
CA THR A 41 -38.95 -20.34 4.10
C THR A 41 -40.42 -20.44 3.75
N LEU A 42 -41.15 -19.33 3.81
CA LEU A 42 -42.54 -19.32 3.33
C LEU A 42 -42.59 -19.39 1.81
N PRO A 43 -43.35 -20.33 1.22
CA PRO A 43 -43.66 -20.31 -0.20
C PRO A 43 -44.35 -19.01 -0.63
N LEU A 44 -44.17 -18.62 -1.88
CA LEU A 44 -44.89 -17.50 -2.47
C LEU A 44 -46.36 -17.87 -2.77
N GLN A 45 -47.24 -16.87 -2.76
CA GLN A 45 -48.61 -17.02 -3.26
C GLN A 45 -48.58 -17.45 -4.74
N PRO A 46 -49.45 -18.39 -5.20
CA PRO A 46 -50.61 -18.97 -4.52
C PRO A 46 -50.34 -20.30 -3.81
N ILE A 47 -49.07 -20.69 -3.64
CA ILE A 47 -48.69 -22.00 -3.07
C ILE A 47 -48.84 -22.01 -1.55
N LEU A 48 -48.60 -20.86 -0.90
CA LEU A 48 -48.62 -20.69 0.55
C LEU A 48 -49.92 -21.22 1.19
N LYS A 49 -49.78 -22.21 2.08
CA LYS A 49 -50.89 -22.76 2.86
C LYS A 49 -50.87 -22.24 4.30
N TYR A 50 -52.04 -22.31 4.93
CA TYR A 50 -52.27 -21.88 6.31
C TYR A 50 -52.98 -22.97 7.11
N THR A 51 -52.77 -23.01 8.42
CA THR A 51 -53.56 -23.88 9.31
C THR A 51 -55.01 -23.39 9.45
N GLN A 52 -55.90 -24.26 9.93
CA GLN A 52 -57.32 -23.95 10.11
C GLN A 52 -57.56 -22.73 11.03
N LEU A 53 -58.55 -21.91 10.69
CA LEU A 53 -59.04 -20.81 11.52
C LEU A 53 -59.90 -21.31 12.69
N PRO A 54 -60.04 -20.55 13.80
CA PRO A 54 -59.34 -19.29 14.12
C PRO A 54 -57.90 -19.54 14.61
N GLY A 55 -57.01 -18.56 14.43
CA GLY A 55 -55.60 -18.65 14.82
C GLY A 55 -54.71 -19.37 13.81
N SER A 56 -54.83 -19.03 12.52
CA SER A 56 -54.04 -19.65 11.45
C SER A 56 -52.56 -19.25 11.48
N TYR A 57 -51.69 -20.19 11.16
CA TYR A 57 -50.25 -20.00 10.96
C TYR A 57 -49.89 -20.29 9.51
N SER A 58 -48.98 -19.49 8.95
CA SER A 58 -48.36 -19.76 7.65
C SER A 58 -47.51 -21.03 7.74
N ILE A 59 -47.63 -21.93 6.76
CA ILE A 59 -46.88 -23.19 6.76
C ILE A 59 -45.58 -23.02 5.96
N PRO A 60 -44.40 -23.08 6.60
CA PRO A 60 -43.11 -22.97 5.93
C PRO A 60 -42.74 -24.24 5.15
N ASP A 61 -41.88 -24.06 4.16
CA ASP A 61 -41.23 -25.12 3.39
C ASP A 61 -39.80 -25.35 3.89
N ASN A 62 -39.33 -26.61 3.83
CA ASN A 62 -38.06 -27.07 4.40
C ASN A 62 -37.86 -26.69 5.87
N TYR A 63 -38.93 -26.74 6.66
CA TYR A 63 -38.88 -26.48 8.10
C TYR A 63 -38.59 -27.77 8.87
N GLU A 64 -37.69 -27.72 9.83
CA GLU A 64 -37.23 -28.88 10.58
C GLU A 64 -36.83 -28.50 12.01
N ILE A 65 -37.45 -29.17 12.98
CA ILE A 65 -37.19 -28.96 14.40
C ILE A 65 -37.11 -30.31 15.11
N GLU A 66 -36.31 -30.34 16.18
CA GLU A 66 -36.30 -31.43 17.13
C GLU A 66 -36.95 -30.94 18.44
N THR A 67 -37.78 -31.79 19.03
CA THR A 67 -38.35 -31.58 20.35
C THR A 67 -38.19 -32.84 21.20
N SER A 68 -38.32 -32.70 22.51
CA SER A 68 -38.28 -33.83 23.43
C SER A 68 -39.54 -33.88 24.28
N TRP A 69 -40.01 -35.09 24.56
CA TRP A 69 -41.17 -35.32 25.42
C TRP A 69 -40.88 -36.40 26.46
N GLY A 70 -41.56 -36.30 27.62
CA GLY A 70 -41.38 -37.21 28.75
C GLY A 70 -40.80 -36.50 29.98
N ARG A 71 -41.35 -36.81 31.17
CA ARG A 71 -40.99 -36.13 32.43
C ARG A 71 -39.69 -36.66 33.04
N SER A 72 -39.47 -37.97 32.97
CA SER A 72 -38.33 -38.65 33.59
C SER A 72 -37.34 -39.23 32.58
N ILE A 73 -37.85 -39.72 31.44
CA ILE A 73 -37.06 -40.19 30.30
C ILE A 73 -37.50 -39.33 29.12
N LYS A 74 -36.56 -38.60 28.52
CA LYS A 74 -36.83 -37.75 27.37
C LYS A 74 -36.72 -38.57 26.09
N ASN A 75 -37.81 -38.67 25.35
CA ASN A 75 -37.84 -39.20 24.00
C ASN A 75 -37.75 -38.03 23.02
N TYR A 76 -36.81 -38.11 22.08
CA TYR A 76 -36.60 -37.09 21.07
C TYR A 76 -37.42 -37.40 19.82
N VAL A 77 -38.02 -36.35 19.26
CA VAL A 77 -38.87 -36.41 18.08
C VAL A 77 -38.46 -35.29 17.14
N GLN A 78 -38.21 -35.64 15.89
CA GLN A 78 -37.91 -34.71 14.81
C GLN A 78 -39.17 -34.49 13.97
N ALA A 79 -39.54 -33.24 13.78
CA ALA A 79 -40.68 -32.83 12.99
C ALA A 79 -40.19 -31.99 11.82
N SER A 80 -40.59 -32.35 10.60
CA SER A 80 -40.21 -31.66 9.37
C SER A 80 -41.39 -31.41 8.45
N ILE A 81 -41.39 -30.27 7.75
CA ILE A 81 -42.41 -29.86 6.79
C ILE A 81 -41.72 -29.57 5.46
N ASN A 82 -42.13 -30.30 4.42
CA ASN A 82 -41.63 -30.12 3.05
C ASN A 82 -42.81 -30.03 2.08
N TYR A 83 -42.77 -29.09 1.15
CA TYR A 83 -43.76 -28.99 0.08
C TYR A 83 -43.39 -29.92 -1.07
N VAL A 84 -44.26 -30.88 -1.36
CA VAL A 84 -44.16 -31.76 -2.53
C VAL A 84 -45.37 -31.46 -3.41
N GLU A 85 -45.12 -31.17 -4.70
CA GLU A 85 -46.17 -30.81 -5.67
C GLU A 85 -47.12 -29.70 -5.16
N LYS A 86 -46.57 -28.65 -4.56
CA LYS A 86 -47.30 -27.50 -4.00
C LYS A 86 -48.17 -27.82 -2.76
N THR A 87 -48.00 -28.99 -2.16
CA THR A 87 -48.75 -29.44 -0.97
C THR A 87 -47.80 -29.72 0.21
N PRO A 88 -48.04 -29.15 1.40
CA PRO A 88 -47.17 -29.38 2.56
C PRO A 88 -47.34 -30.81 3.08
N HIS A 89 -46.22 -31.51 3.23
CA HIS A 89 -46.14 -32.84 3.84
C HIS A 89 -45.52 -32.71 5.23
N PHE A 90 -46.28 -33.12 6.24
CA PHE A 90 -45.89 -33.11 7.63
C PHE A 90 -45.29 -34.47 8.00
N LYS A 91 -43.98 -34.51 8.26
CA LYS A 91 -43.25 -35.72 8.65
C LYS A 91 -42.84 -35.64 10.12
N ILE A 92 -43.07 -36.71 10.86
CA ILE A 92 -42.58 -36.91 12.24
C ILE A 92 -41.72 -38.17 12.24
N GLU A 93 -40.52 -38.07 12.80
CA GLU A 93 -39.55 -39.16 12.94
C GLU A 93 -39.09 -39.26 14.39
N TRP A 94 -39.04 -40.47 14.93
CA TRP A 94 -38.50 -40.72 16.26
C TRP A 94 -37.91 -42.12 16.37
N THR A 95 -37.01 -42.31 17.33
CA THR A 95 -36.40 -43.60 17.61
C THR A 95 -36.85 -44.09 18.98
N TYR A 96 -37.35 -45.33 19.04
CA TYR A 96 -37.74 -46.00 20.29
C TYR A 96 -37.26 -47.44 20.26
N ASN A 97 -36.55 -47.88 21.30
CA ASN A 97 -35.95 -49.22 21.40
C ASN A 97 -35.15 -49.61 20.14
N GLU A 98 -34.25 -48.73 19.69
CA GLU A 98 -33.39 -48.93 18.50
C GLU A 98 -34.14 -49.11 17.16
N GLN A 99 -35.44 -48.80 17.12
CA GLN A 99 -36.24 -48.78 15.91
C GLN A 99 -36.68 -47.35 15.59
N THR A 100 -36.48 -46.96 14.32
CA THR A 100 -36.92 -45.66 13.80
C THR A 100 -38.33 -45.78 13.24
N TYR A 101 -39.19 -44.88 13.67
CA TYR A 101 -40.57 -44.78 13.23
C TYR A 101 -40.77 -43.46 12.48
N ILE A 102 -41.44 -43.54 11.33
CA ILE A 102 -41.70 -42.40 10.45
C ILE A 102 -43.20 -42.34 10.16
N VAL A 103 -43.79 -41.16 10.34
CA VAL A 103 -45.18 -40.87 9.96
C VAL A 103 -45.18 -39.65 9.05
N VAL A 104 -45.82 -39.75 7.89
CA VAL A 104 -45.98 -38.64 6.94
C VAL A 104 -47.46 -38.41 6.67
N SER A 105 -47.91 -37.16 6.80
CA SER A 105 -49.27 -36.74 6.47
C SER A 105 -49.24 -35.65 5.39
N PRO A 106 -49.90 -35.85 4.23
CA PRO A 106 -50.04 -34.83 3.20
C PRO A 106 -51.23 -33.89 3.43
N ILE A 107 -52.04 -34.10 4.48
CA ILE A 107 -53.34 -33.43 4.65
C ILE A 107 -53.32 -32.46 5.84
N LEU A 108 -53.02 -32.95 7.05
CA LEU A 108 -52.94 -32.12 8.27
C LEU A 108 -51.79 -32.55 9.17
N ALA A 109 -51.19 -31.56 9.85
CA ALA A 109 -50.24 -31.78 10.95
C ALA A 109 -50.83 -32.63 12.08
N SER A 110 -52.14 -32.49 12.34
CA SER A 110 -52.85 -33.32 13.31
C SER A 110 -52.87 -34.79 12.90
N ASP A 111 -52.99 -35.10 11.62
CA ASP A 111 -53.14 -36.48 11.17
C ASP A 111 -51.83 -37.27 11.32
N ALA A 112 -50.69 -36.59 11.20
CA ALA A 112 -49.40 -37.16 11.58
C ALA A 112 -49.28 -37.38 13.10
N SER A 113 -49.97 -36.59 13.93
CA SER A 113 -49.91 -36.64 15.40
C SER A 113 -51.03 -37.46 16.07
N ILE A 114 -52.08 -37.85 15.33
CA ILE A 114 -53.29 -38.53 15.85
C ILE A 114 -52.95 -39.85 16.54
N LYS A 115 -51.95 -40.59 16.05
CA LYS A 115 -51.59 -41.91 16.61
C LYS A 115 -51.15 -41.86 18.09
N TYR A 116 -50.89 -40.67 18.64
CA TYR A 116 -50.38 -40.48 20.00
C TYR A 116 -51.10 -39.39 20.80
N SER A 117 -52.32 -38.99 20.42
CA SER A 117 -53.14 -37.99 21.14
C SER A 117 -52.45 -36.62 21.36
N PHE A 118 -51.60 -36.19 20.43
CA PHE A 118 -50.97 -34.87 20.47
C PHE A 118 -51.63 -33.87 19.52
N SER A 119 -51.57 -32.59 19.88
CA SER A 119 -51.91 -31.50 18.96
C SER A 119 -50.77 -31.30 17.96
N GLY A 120 -51.05 -31.46 16.66
CA GLY A 120 -50.05 -31.25 15.60
C GLY A 120 -49.44 -29.83 15.60
N ILE A 121 -50.15 -28.84 16.14
CA ILE A 121 -49.63 -27.47 16.34
C ILE A 121 -48.49 -27.44 17.37
N VAL A 122 -48.50 -28.32 18.37
CA VAL A 122 -47.46 -28.38 19.42
C VAL A 122 -46.21 -29.10 18.92
N ILE A 123 -46.36 -30.13 18.08
CA ILE A 123 -45.22 -30.89 17.54
C ILE A 123 -44.48 -30.10 16.46
N PHE A 124 -45.20 -29.46 15.54
CA PHE A 124 -44.61 -28.67 14.46
C PHE A 124 -44.44 -27.18 14.82
N GLU A 125 -44.92 -26.77 15.98
CA GLU A 125 -44.79 -25.45 16.61
C GLU A 125 -44.69 -24.24 15.65
N LEU A 126 -45.64 -24.14 14.71
CA LEU A 126 -45.70 -23.05 13.71
C LEU A 126 -45.78 -21.63 14.33
N GLN A 127 -46.11 -21.56 15.62
CA GLN A 127 -46.03 -20.34 16.45
C GLN A 127 -44.60 -19.86 16.65
N LEU A 128 -43.71 -20.81 16.97
CA LEU A 128 -42.29 -20.56 17.15
C LEU A 128 -41.69 -20.03 15.84
N TYR A 129 -42.08 -20.60 14.70
CA TYR A 129 -41.66 -20.13 13.38
C TYR A 129 -41.98 -18.64 13.14
N GLU A 130 -43.20 -18.17 13.45
CA GLU A 130 -43.57 -16.75 13.29
C GLU A 130 -42.69 -15.83 14.17
N GLU A 131 -42.46 -16.20 15.43
CA GLU A 131 -41.65 -15.42 16.37
C GLU A 131 -40.16 -15.41 16.01
N LEU A 132 -39.59 -16.55 15.60
CA LEU A 132 -38.22 -16.65 15.09
C LEU A 132 -38.04 -15.83 13.80
N SER A 133 -39.03 -15.85 12.91
CA SER A 133 -39.04 -15.04 11.69
C SER A 133 -39.11 -13.54 11.99
N ARG A 134 -39.88 -13.12 13.01
CA ARG A 134 -39.91 -11.73 13.52
C ARG A 134 -38.57 -11.33 14.14
N ALA A 135 -37.90 -12.23 14.85
CA ALA A 135 -36.59 -11.98 15.44
C ALA A 135 -35.50 -11.78 14.37
N ILE A 136 -35.54 -12.58 13.29
CA ILE A 136 -34.63 -12.42 12.13
C ILE A 136 -34.90 -11.10 11.39
N SER A 137 -36.16 -10.79 11.08
CA SER A 137 -36.53 -9.61 10.25
C SER A 137 -36.25 -8.26 10.93
N LYS A 138 -36.07 -8.20 12.25
CA LYS A 138 -35.59 -7.01 12.97
C LYS A 138 -34.09 -6.73 12.76
N ARG A 139 -33.31 -7.68 12.22
CA ARG A 139 -31.91 -7.42 11.81
C ARG A 139 -31.92 -6.87 10.37
N LYS A 140 -31.30 -5.70 10.17
CA LYS A 140 -31.26 -4.97 8.89
C LYS A 140 -30.92 -5.91 7.71
N PRO A 141 -31.56 -5.76 6.53
CA PRO A 141 -31.24 -6.57 5.36
C PRO A 141 -29.75 -6.47 5.05
N LEU A 142 -29.16 -7.57 4.56
CA LEU A 142 -27.78 -7.60 4.04
C LEU A 142 -27.58 -6.41 3.10
N GLN A 143 -26.73 -5.47 3.49
CA GLN A 143 -26.42 -4.32 2.64
C GLN A 143 -25.77 -4.84 1.36
N TYR A 144 -26.38 -4.57 0.22
CA TYR A 144 -25.77 -4.83 -1.08
C TYR A 144 -24.45 -4.04 -1.16
N VAL A 145 -23.34 -4.75 -1.30
CA VAL A 145 -22.02 -4.16 -1.45
C VAL A 145 -21.69 -4.12 -2.93
N ASN A 146 -21.66 -2.93 -3.52
CA ASN A 146 -21.30 -2.78 -4.93
C ASN A 146 -19.94 -3.43 -5.22
N PRO A 147 -19.80 -4.13 -6.36
CA PRO A 147 -18.55 -4.74 -6.79
C PRO A 147 -17.49 -3.66 -7.04
N LEU A 148 -16.22 -4.07 -7.06
CA LEU A 148 -15.10 -3.13 -7.18
C LEU A 148 -15.16 -2.35 -8.51
N SER A 149 -15.61 -2.96 -9.60
CA SER A 149 -15.76 -2.31 -10.92
C SER A 149 -16.64 -1.06 -10.90
N ASP A 150 -17.66 -1.04 -10.04
CA ASP A 150 -18.75 -0.06 -10.08
C ASP A 150 -18.51 1.11 -9.10
N LEU A 151 -17.36 1.11 -8.44
CA LEU A 151 -16.99 2.09 -7.43
C LEU A 151 -16.03 3.12 -7.99
N SER A 152 -16.20 4.37 -7.58
CA SER A 152 -15.20 5.41 -7.83
C SER A 152 -13.90 5.13 -7.06
N ASN A 153 -12.78 5.67 -7.56
CA ASN A 153 -11.47 5.59 -6.91
C ASN A 153 -11.51 6.07 -5.44
N VAL A 154 -12.34 7.06 -5.12
CA VAL A 154 -12.51 7.56 -3.75
C VAL A 154 -13.21 6.52 -2.86
N SER A 155 -14.23 5.88 -3.39
CA SER A 155 -14.96 4.81 -2.69
C SER A 155 -14.08 3.57 -2.46
N HIS A 156 -13.21 3.20 -3.40
CA HIS A 156 -12.18 2.17 -3.20
C HIS A 156 -11.27 2.49 -2.02
N ARG A 157 -10.66 3.69 -2.04
CA ARG A 157 -9.77 4.15 -0.98
C ARG A 157 -10.46 4.13 0.38
N ASN A 158 -11.71 4.56 0.45
CA ASN A 158 -12.46 4.57 1.71
C ASN A 158 -12.79 3.17 2.23
N LYS A 159 -13.16 2.22 1.36
CA LYS A 159 -13.36 0.81 1.76
C LYS A 159 -12.08 0.22 2.33
N ILE A 160 -10.97 0.38 1.63
CA ILE A 160 -9.65 -0.13 2.02
C ILE A 160 -9.19 0.50 3.33
N LYS A 161 -9.34 1.82 3.47
CA LYS A 161 -9.00 2.55 4.71
C LYS A 161 -9.81 2.05 5.90
N ARG A 162 -11.10 1.74 5.74
CA ARG A 162 -11.92 1.19 6.83
C ARG A 162 -11.40 -0.16 7.32
N VAL A 163 -11.03 -1.07 6.41
CA VAL A 163 -10.45 -2.37 6.77
C VAL A 163 -9.14 -2.18 7.52
N ALA A 164 -8.26 -1.33 7.01
CA ALA A 164 -6.96 -1.06 7.62
C ALA A 164 -7.06 -0.46 9.03
N VAL A 165 -7.95 0.52 9.23
CA VAL A 165 -8.19 1.12 10.55
C VAL A 165 -8.71 0.08 11.54
N ASN A 166 -9.62 -0.81 11.11
CA ASN A 166 -10.13 -1.87 11.97
C ASN A 166 -9.01 -2.86 12.37
N LEU A 167 -8.20 -3.30 11.41
CA LEU A 167 -7.06 -4.19 11.67
C LEU A 167 -6.05 -3.55 12.63
N PHE A 168 -5.72 -2.27 12.42
CA PHE A 168 -4.82 -1.52 13.30
C PHE A 168 -5.35 -1.42 14.73
N ASN A 169 -6.63 -1.04 14.89
CA ASN A 169 -7.25 -0.95 16.21
C ASN A 169 -7.30 -2.29 16.93
N ASN A 170 -7.56 -3.38 16.20
CA ASN A 170 -7.55 -4.74 16.75
C ASN A 170 -6.14 -5.17 17.19
N PHE A 171 -5.11 -4.84 16.40
CA PHE A 171 -3.71 -5.04 16.78
C PHE A 171 -3.37 -4.27 18.07
N GLU A 172 -3.65 -2.97 18.12
CA GLU A 172 -3.38 -2.11 19.28
C GLU A 172 -4.09 -2.61 20.55
N ALA A 173 -5.35 -3.06 20.44
CA ALA A 173 -6.11 -3.59 21.58
C ALA A 173 -5.57 -4.92 22.12
N LYS A 174 -4.93 -5.73 21.27
CA LYS A 174 -4.42 -7.06 21.63
C LYS A 174 -2.93 -7.08 21.91
N LYS A 175 -2.16 -6.07 21.47
CA LYS A 175 -0.69 -6.12 21.50
C LYS A 175 -0.14 -6.36 22.91
N ASN A 176 -0.68 -5.67 23.92
CA ASN A 176 -0.23 -5.79 25.31
C ASN A 176 -0.69 -7.09 26.00
N LYS A 177 -1.57 -7.88 25.37
CA LYS A 177 -1.98 -9.20 25.86
C LYS A 177 -1.08 -10.32 25.34
N ILE A 178 -0.37 -10.09 24.24
CA ILE A 178 0.42 -11.11 23.53
C ILE A 178 1.91 -10.86 23.70
N TRP A 179 2.37 -9.61 23.64
CA TRP A 179 3.77 -9.22 23.76
C TRP A 179 4.09 -8.61 25.11
N ASN A 180 5.35 -8.71 25.52
CA ASN A 180 5.85 -7.98 26.68
C ASN A 180 5.96 -6.48 26.35
N SER A 181 5.68 -5.62 27.34
CA SER A 181 5.82 -4.18 27.24
C SER A 181 7.22 -3.73 26.78
N ALA A 182 8.27 -4.49 27.10
CA ALA A 182 9.64 -4.21 26.70
C ALA A 182 9.89 -4.41 25.18
N ASP A 183 9.11 -5.26 24.52
CA ASP A 183 9.31 -5.62 23.10
C ASP A 183 8.75 -4.56 22.14
N ASN A 184 7.87 -3.67 22.62
CA ASN A 184 7.27 -2.56 21.89
C ASN A 184 6.87 -2.90 20.43
N PRO A 185 5.97 -3.87 20.22
CA PRO A 185 5.58 -4.32 18.88
C PRO A 185 4.85 -3.20 18.12
N LYS A 186 5.21 -3.00 16.85
CA LYS A 186 4.63 -1.97 15.97
C LYS A 186 4.16 -2.56 14.64
N LEU A 187 2.95 -2.19 14.23
CA LEU A 187 2.41 -2.53 12.92
C LEU A 187 2.81 -1.45 11.91
N LYS A 188 3.80 -1.74 11.05
CA LYS A 188 4.35 -0.76 10.10
C LYS A 188 3.50 -0.59 8.84
N ASN A 189 3.12 -1.70 8.21
CA ASN A 189 2.32 -1.68 6.99
C ASN A 189 1.42 -2.92 6.87
N ILE A 190 0.40 -2.82 6.01
CA ILE A 190 -0.46 -3.92 5.57
C ILE A 190 -0.55 -3.86 4.05
N VAL A 191 -0.54 -5.01 3.39
CA VAL A 191 -0.83 -5.14 1.96
C VAL A 191 -2.18 -5.84 1.81
N LEU A 192 -3.12 -5.22 1.10
CA LEU A 192 -4.43 -5.79 0.79
C LEU A 192 -4.57 -5.94 -0.73
N GLU A 193 -4.86 -7.13 -1.22
CA GLU A 193 -5.10 -7.37 -2.64
C GLU A 193 -6.59 -7.42 -2.92
N ALA A 194 -7.05 -6.61 -3.89
CA ALA A 194 -8.43 -6.62 -4.36
C ALA A 194 -8.47 -6.41 -5.88
N GLY A 195 -9.04 -7.37 -6.62
CA GLY A 195 -9.14 -7.30 -8.07
C GLY A 195 -7.78 -7.19 -8.77
N GLU A 196 -6.81 -8.00 -8.34
CA GLU A 196 -5.43 -8.06 -8.87
C GLU A 196 -4.55 -6.82 -8.60
N GLN A 197 -5.03 -5.86 -7.81
CA GLN A 197 -4.23 -4.72 -7.38
C GLN A 197 -3.84 -4.83 -5.90
N PRO A 198 -2.54 -4.87 -5.56
CA PRO A 198 -2.08 -4.79 -4.18
C PRO A 198 -2.09 -3.34 -3.69
N TRP A 199 -2.73 -3.13 -2.54
CA TRP A 199 -2.82 -1.85 -1.84
C TRP A 199 -1.93 -1.88 -0.61
N LEU A 200 -0.82 -1.15 -0.68
CA LEU A 200 0.07 -0.93 0.46
C LEU A 200 -0.48 0.19 1.35
N ILE A 201 -0.63 -0.08 2.64
CA ILE A 201 -1.10 0.86 3.65
C ILE A 201 -0.05 0.96 4.73
N GLU A 202 0.48 2.15 4.93
CA GLU A 202 1.53 2.43 5.91
C GLU A 202 0.94 3.20 7.10
N PHE A 203 1.17 2.70 8.30
CA PHE A 203 0.64 3.30 9.54
C PHE A 203 1.63 4.23 10.23
N GLU A 204 2.92 4.06 9.97
CA GLU A 204 3.99 4.89 10.53
C GLU A 204 4.79 5.48 9.38
N LYS A 205 4.59 6.78 9.12
CA LYS A 205 5.44 7.54 8.22
C LYS A 205 6.59 8.13 9.00
N GLU A 206 7.69 7.39 9.06
CA GLU A 206 8.93 7.95 9.56
C GLU A 206 9.53 8.83 8.45
N GLN A 207 9.18 10.12 8.43
CA GLN A 207 9.60 11.08 7.39
C GLN A 207 11.12 11.07 7.17
N GLN A 208 11.91 10.93 8.24
CA GLN A 208 13.37 10.83 8.12
C GLN A 208 13.83 9.55 7.41
N LEU A 209 13.15 8.42 7.64
CA LEU A 209 13.47 7.15 6.99
C LEU A 209 13.06 7.18 5.51
N GLU A 210 11.88 7.71 5.19
CA GLU A 210 11.44 7.92 3.81
C GLU A 210 12.41 8.82 3.04
N LYS A 211 12.85 9.92 3.68
CA LYS A 211 13.85 10.82 3.11
C LYS A 211 15.18 10.11 2.84
N LYS A 212 15.69 9.33 3.80
CA LYS A 212 16.93 8.53 3.63
C LYS A 212 16.78 7.50 2.50
N LYS A 213 15.63 6.83 2.40
CA LYS A 213 15.31 5.90 1.31
C LYS A 213 15.31 6.61 -0.04
N ALA A 214 14.62 7.75 -0.16
CA ALA A 214 14.57 8.55 -1.38
C ALA A 214 15.97 9.00 -1.80
N GLN A 215 16.80 9.48 -0.87
CA GLN A 215 18.19 9.85 -1.13
C GLN A 215 19.03 8.68 -1.66
N LYS A 216 18.85 7.47 -1.09
CA LYS A 216 19.56 6.28 -1.57
C LYS A 216 19.13 5.89 -2.98
N ILE A 217 17.86 6.07 -3.31
CA ILE A 217 17.32 5.83 -4.64
C ILE A 217 17.87 6.84 -5.64
N ILE A 218 17.92 8.13 -5.30
CA ILE A 218 18.55 9.17 -6.14
C ILE A 218 19.99 8.77 -6.45
N GLN A 219 20.77 8.40 -5.43
CA GLN A 219 22.15 7.93 -5.61
C GLN A 219 22.22 6.73 -6.56
N THR A 220 21.34 5.75 -6.38
CA THR A 220 21.31 4.52 -7.20
C THR A 220 20.92 4.84 -8.64
N MET A 221 19.96 5.76 -8.84
CA MET A 221 19.54 6.23 -10.15
C MET A 221 20.69 6.91 -10.89
N ASP A 222 21.39 7.82 -10.21
CA ASP A 222 22.52 8.55 -10.80
C ASP A 222 23.70 7.61 -11.11
N GLN A 223 24.01 6.65 -10.22
CA GLN A 223 25.08 5.67 -10.45
C GLN A 223 24.75 4.66 -11.57
N SER A 224 23.47 4.32 -11.72
CA SER A 224 23.02 3.30 -12.69
C SER A 224 22.44 3.92 -13.97
N ASN A 225 22.53 5.25 -14.14
CA ASN A 225 21.94 5.99 -15.24
C ASN A 225 20.44 5.71 -15.48
N ILE A 226 19.68 5.49 -14.39
CA ILE A 226 18.24 5.25 -14.47
C ILE A 226 17.53 6.57 -14.70
N SER A 227 16.87 6.71 -15.85
CA SER A 227 16.05 7.88 -16.14
C SER A 227 14.86 7.99 -15.19
N ARG A 228 14.35 9.21 -14.99
CA ARG A 228 13.10 9.47 -14.26
C ARG A 228 11.94 8.60 -14.76
N LYS A 229 11.80 8.46 -16.09
CA LYS A 229 10.79 7.60 -16.74
C LYS A 229 11.02 6.11 -16.42
N GLY A 230 12.27 5.67 -16.44
CA GLY A 230 12.66 4.31 -16.06
C GLY A 230 12.27 4.01 -14.61
N TYR A 231 12.62 4.90 -13.67
CA TYR A 231 12.26 4.72 -12.27
C TYR A 231 10.75 4.74 -12.04
N ARG A 232 10.01 5.63 -12.72
CA ARG A 232 8.54 5.64 -12.67
C ARG A 232 7.94 4.27 -13.03
N SER A 233 8.44 3.67 -14.10
CA SER A 233 8.01 2.34 -14.56
C SER A 233 8.29 1.24 -13.53
N LEU A 234 9.42 1.33 -12.81
CA LEU A 234 9.73 0.43 -11.70
C LEU A 234 8.76 0.58 -10.52
N THR A 235 8.37 1.82 -10.18
CA THR A 235 7.41 2.10 -9.09
C THR A 235 5.96 1.75 -9.41
N ASP A 236 5.65 1.53 -10.69
CA ASP A 236 4.36 1.00 -11.14
C ASP A 236 4.28 -0.51 -10.93
N THR A 237 5.42 -1.22 -11.00
CA THR A 237 5.49 -2.68 -10.81
C THR A 237 5.70 -3.07 -9.34
N SER A 238 6.48 -2.28 -8.59
CA SER A 238 6.81 -2.55 -7.20
C SER A 238 6.18 -1.52 -6.27
N TYR A 239 5.22 -1.96 -5.45
CA TYR A 239 4.52 -1.11 -4.48
C TYR A 239 5.39 -0.72 -3.27
N ASN A 240 6.51 -1.42 -3.04
CA ASN A 240 7.41 -1.17 -1.90
C ASN A 240 8.40 -0.01 -2.16
N LEU A 241 8.50 0.48 -3.40
CA LEU A 241 9.38 1.58 -3.74
C LEU A 241 8.70 2.94 -3.48
N PRO A 242 9.44 3.94 -2.95
CA PRO A 242 8.97 5.32 -2.87
C PRO A 242 8.50 5.80 -4.25
N LYS A 243 7.33 6.44 -4.29
CA LYS A 243 6.77 6.96 -5.54
C LYS A 243 7.69 8.00 -6.16
N GLU A 244 7.70 8.03 -7.50
CA GLU A 244 8.57 8.90 -8.30
C GLU A 244 8.57 10.35 -7.85
N TRP A 245 7.40 10.92 -7.54
CA TRP A 245 7.28 12.31 -7.13
C TRP A 245 8.01 12.62 -5.83
N LEU A 246 8.04 11.70 -4.86
CA LEU A 246 8.80 11.85 -3.60
C LEU A 246 10.30 11.90 -3.89
N VAL A 247 10.78 11.03 -4.78
CA VAL A 247 12.18 10.98 -5.20
C VAL A 247 12.56 12.26 -5.95
N SER A 248 11.67 12.78 -6.81
CA SER A 248 11.88 14.04 -7.52
C SER A 248 11.90 15.24 -6.58
N GLU A 249 11.03 15.28 -5.57
CA GLU A 249 11.00 16.34 -4.55
C GLU A 249 12.32 16.35 -3.75
N GLU A 250 12.76 15.18 -3.30
CA GLU A 250 14.03 15.06 -2.58
C GLU A 250 15.23 15.41 -3.45
N LYS A 251 15.21 15.07 -4.75
CA LYS A 251 16.25 15.51 -5.71
C LYS A 251 16.31 17.03 -5.79
N HIS A 252 15.16 17.69 -5.89
CA HIS A 252 15.10 19.15 -5.90
C HIS A 252 15.61 19.78 -4.58
N ASN A 253 15.33 19.14 -3.44
CA ASN A 253 15.87 19.57 -2.15
C ASN A 253 17.40 19.45 -2.11
N ILE A 254 17.96 18.34 -2.62
CA ILE A 254 19.41 18.16 -2.75
C ILE A 254 20.00 19.22 -3.68
N ASP A 255 19.37 19.50 -4.82
CA ASP A 255 19.83 20.51 -5.76
C ASP A 255 19.87 21.92 -5.13
N LYS A 256 18.88 22.27 -4.30
CA LYS A 256 18.91 23.52 -3.52
C LYS A 256 20.08 23.57 -2.55
N ILE A 257 20.30 22.51 -1.78
CA ILE A 257 21.43 22.40 -0.85
C ILE A 257 22.76 22.53 -1.62
N MET A 258 22.87 21.85 -2.75
CA MET A 258 24.05 21.91 -3.62
C MET A 258 24.28 23.31 -4.14
N GLN A 259 23.23 24.03 -4.55
CA GLN A 259 23.34 25.41 -5.03
C GLN A 259 23.82 26.37 -3.93
N THR A 260 23.43 26.15 -2.68
CA THR A 260 23.91 26.96 -1.54
C THR A 260 25.40 26.73 -1.28
N HIS A 261 25.86 25.47 -1.31
CA HIS A 261 27.23 25.14 -0.94
C HIS A 261 28.21 25.27 -2.10
N ILE A 262 27.92 24.66 -3.25
CA ILE A 262 28.76 24.68 -4.46
C ILE A 262 27.89 25.14 -5.64
N PRO A 263 27.61 26.46 -5.73
CA PRO A 263 26.74 27.00 -6.77
C PRO A 263 27.27 26.68 -8.16
N LEU A 264 26.36 26.31 -9.06
CA LEU A 264 26.64 26.33 -10.49
C LEU A 264 26.51 27.77 -10.98
N LEU A 265 27.63 28.35 -11.39
CA LEU A 265 27.72 29.69 -11.93
C LEU A 265 27.82 29.62 -13.46
N VAL A 266 27.49 30.71 -14.13
CA VAL A 266 27.42 30.76 -15.60
C VAL A 266 28.38 31.82 -16.10
N PHE A 267 29.09 31.51 -17.20
CA PHE A 267 29.92 32.45 -17.93
C PHE A 267 29.52 32.45 -19.41
N ASN A 268 29.89 33.52 -20.11
CA ASN A 268 29.60 33.69 -21.52
C ASN A 268 30.82 33.31 -22.36
N MET A 269 30.64 32.41 -23.32
CA MET A 269 31.62 32.17 -24.38
C MET A 269 31.44 33.21 -25.47
N LYS A 270 32.55 33.79 -25.96
CA LYS A 270 32.51 34.65 -27.15
C LYS A 270 32.18 33.75 -28.36
N SER A 271 31.20 34.14 -29.17
CA SER A 271 30.86 33.40 -30.39
C SER A 271 32.06 33.42 -31.34
N GLN A 272 32.46 32.24 -31.83
CA GLN A 272 33.26 32.17 -33.05
C GLN A 272 32.29 32.30 -34.23
N ILE A 273 32.40 33.40 -34.98
CA ILE A 273 31.68 33.60 -36.23
C ILE A 273 32.08 32.47 -37.18
N GLN A 274 31.12 31.64 -37.60
CA GLN A 274 31.29 30.78 -38.77
C GLN A 274 30.94 31.61 -40.00
N ASN A 275 31.93 32.29 -40.58
CA ASN A 275 31.81 32.73 -41.96
C ASN A 275 32.19 31.55 -42.86
N SER A 276 31.20 30.96 -43.53
CA SER A 276 31.29 30.56 -44.94
C SER A 276 29.91 30.18 -45.46
N ASP A 277 29.36 31.11 -46.25
CA ASP A 277 28.56 30.90 -47.45
C ASP A 277 27.28 30.06 -47.36
N SER A 278 26.19 30.72 -46.94
CA SER A 278 24.92 30.63 -47.68
C SER A 278 23.97 31.73 -47.20
N ASN A 279 23.53 32.58 -48.13
CA ASN A 279 22.52 33.61 -47.94
C ASN A 279 21.26 33.05 -47.24
N SER A 280 21.05 33.44 -45.99
CA SER A 280 19.73 33.54 -45.38
C SER A 280 19.83 34.47 -44.17
N GLU A 281 18.97 35.48 -44.16
CA GLU A 281 18.85 36.53 -43.15
C GLU A 281 18.62 35.99 -41.73
N GLU A 282 18.98 36.81 -40.74
CA GLU A 282 18.98 36.62 -39.27
C GLU A 282 20.25 36.00 -38.63
N ASP A 283 21.35 36.74 -38.70
CA ASP A 283 22.52 36.57 -37.82
C ASP A 283 22.18 36.99 -36.37
N VAL A 284 21.54 36.10 -35.61
CA VAL A 284 21.51 36.20 -34.14
C VAL A 284 22.76 35.54 -33.59
N THR A 285 23.72 36.35 -33.13
CA THR A 285 24.86 35.89 -32.32
C THR A 285 24.35 35.27 -31.03
N THR A 286 24.06 33.96 -31.05
CA THR A 286 23.71 33.23 -29.83
C THR A 286 24.96 33.07 -28.99
N LEU A 287 25.08 33.91 -27.97
CA LEU A 287 26.13 33.83 -26.95
C LEU A 287 26.04 32.46 -26.26
N GLU A 288 26.95 31.55 -26.59
CA GLU A 288 26.97 30.23 -25.96
C GLU A 288 27.36 30.39 -24.49
N LYS A 289 26.60 29.75 -23.59
CA LYS A 289 26.85 29.84 -22.15
C LYS A 289 27.57 28.60 -21.67
N GLY A 290 28.58 28.81 -20.83
CA GLY A 290 29.25 27.77 -20.07
C GLY A 290 28.84 27.80 -18.61
N GLY A 291 28.91 26.66 -17.94
CA GLY A 291 28.72 26.54 -16.50
C GLY A 291 30.03 26.21 -15.80
N TYR A 292 30.25 26.76 -14.61
CA TYR A 292 31.41 26.45 -13.78
C TYR A 292 31.07 26.33 -12.30
N ARG A 293 31.96 25.67 -11.55
CA ARG A 293 31.90 25.55 -10.09
C ARG A 293 33.24 25.99 -9.51
N SER A 294 33.19 26.58 -8.32
CA SER A 294 34.40 26.92 -7.56
C SER A 294 35.22 25.66 -7.28
N ILE A 295 36.51 25.74 -7.62
CA ILE A 295 37.47 24.67 -7.41
C ILE A 295 37.88 24.58 -5.94
N SER A 296 37.84 25.69 -5.19
CA SER A 296 38.17 25.71 -3.76
C SER A 296 37.06 25.12 -2.89
N LYS A 297 35.79 25.17 -3.34
CA LYS A 297 34.66 24.63 -2.57
C LYS A 297 34.51 23.11 -2.67
N ILE A 298 34.90 22.48 -3.78
CA ILE A 298 34.79 21.02 -3.95
C ILE A 298 35.61 20.25 -2.89
N PRO A 299 36.90 20.58 -2.65
CA PRO A 299 37.72 19.94 -1.63
C PRO A 299 37.11 19.95 -0.22
N GLN A 300 36.37 21.01 0.16
CA GLN A 300 35.71 21.12 1.47
C GLN A 300 34.76 19.95 1.77
N PHE A 301 34.17 19.33 0.76
CA PHE A 301 33.24 18.20 0.92
C PHE A 301 33.88 16.85 0.65
N VAL A 302 34.96 16.82 -0.12
CA VAL A 302 35.62 15.57 -0.53
C VAL A 302 36.71 15.16 0.46
N ILE A 303 37.55 16.11 0.91
CA ILE A 303 38.67 15.83 1.81
C ILE A 303 38.21 15.17 3.11
N PRO A 304 37.17 15.65 3.84
CA PRO A 304 36.74 14.98 5.08
C PRO A 304 36.36 13.52 4.88
N LYS A 305 35.76 13.17 3.72
CA LYS A 305 35.40 11.78 3.39
C LYS A 305 36.64 10.92 3.11
N LEU A 306 37.65 11.50 2.48
CA LEU A 306 38.91 10.81 2.20
C LEU A 306 39.75 10.59 3.46
N VAL A 307 39.73 11.55 4.39
CA VAL A 307 40.34 11.40 5.72
C VAL A 307 39.62 10.31 6.52
N ALA A 308 38.29 10.34 6.56
CA ALA A 308 37.50 9.33 7.27
C ALA A 308 37.68 7.90 6.70
N SER A 309 37.99 7.78 5.41
CA SER A 309 38.30 6.51 4.76
C SER A 309 39.79 6.14 4.77
N GLN A 310 40.62 6.87 5.52
CA GLN A 310 42.07 6.66 5.65
C GLN A 310 42.84 6.72 4.32
N VAL A 311 42.28 7.41 3.32
CA VAL A 311 42.91 7.63 2.01
C VAL A 311 43.86 8.82 2.05
N LEU A 312 43.50 9.86 2.80
CA LEU A 312 44.35 11.01 3.07
C LEU A 312 44.90 10.94 4.49
N ASN A 313 46.18 11.26 4.63
CA ASN A 313 46.85 11.50 5.89
C ASN A 313 47.34 12.94 5.92
N TYR A 314 47.70 13.44 7.11
CA TYR A 314 48.16 14.82 7.28
C TYR A 314 49.64 15.03 6.89
N GLU A 315 50.34 13.95 6.54
CA GLU A 315 51.78 13.98 6.24
C GLU A 315 52.05 14.12 4.73
N THR A 316 51.04 13.89 3.89
CA THR A 316 51.19 13.94 2.43
C THR A 316 50.40 15.09 1.85
N PRO A 317 50.94 15.79 0.84
CA PRO A 317 50.21 16.82 0.13
C PRO A 317 49.03 16.19 -0.63
N ILE A 318 48.00 17.02 -0.85
CA ILE A 318 46.87 16.64 -1.69
C ILE A 318 47.27 16.87 -3.14
N TYR A 319 47.30 15.77 -3.89
CA TYR A 319 47.59 15.78 -5.30
C TYR A 319 46.30 16.04 -6.09
N LEU A 320 46.14 17.23 -6.64
CA LEU A 320 45.00 17.60 -7.49
C LEU A 320 45.38 17.45 -8.96
N ARG A 321 44.49 16.86 -9.75
CA ARG A 321 44.63 16.81 -11.21
C ARG A 321 43.51 17.58 -11.87
N VAL A 322 43.87 18.57 -12.68
CA VAL A 322 42.95 19.22 -13.62
C VAL A 322 43.10 18.56 -14.98
N SER A 323 41.98 18.18 -15.59
CA SER A 323 41.95 17.48 -16.88
C SER A 323 40.74 17.92 -17.69
N GLY A 324 40.89 18.02 -19.00
CA GLY A 324 39.81 18.33 -19.91
C GLY A 324 39.63 17.23 -20.94
N ASP A 325 38.39 16.98 -21.35
CA ASP A 325 38.09 16.23 -22.55
C ASP A 325 37.06 16.98 -23.42
N GLY A 326 37.48 17.35 -24.62
CA GLY A 326 36.59 17.75 -25.70
C GLY A 326 35.93 16.50 -26.28
N ARG A 327 34.65 16.28 -25.97
CA ARG A 327 33.88 15.14 -26.49
C ARG A 327 32.66 15.63 -27.23
N ASN A 328 32.34 14.98 -28.35
CA ASN A 328 31.09 15.25 -29.06
C ASN A 328 29.94 14.61 -28.28
N VAL A 329 29.31 15.37 -27.39
CA VAL A 329 28.18 14.90 -26.56
C VAL A 329 26.84 14.93 -27.34
N GLY A 330 26.87 15.22 -28.65
CA GLY A 330 25.72 15.12 -29.55
C GLY A 330 26.11 15.15 -31.03
N LYS A 331 25.15 14.90 -31.93
CA LYS A 331 25.37 14.90 -33.40
C LYS A 331 25.66 16.29 -34.00
N LYS A 332 25.42 17.38 -33.26
CA LYS A 332 25.43 18.77 -33.78
C LYS A 332 26.36 19.76 -33.07
N LYS A 333 26.69 19.56 -31.79
CA LYS A 333 27.53 20.49 -31.01
C LYS A 333 28.54 19.76 -30.14
N ASN A 334 29.78 20.21 -30.20
CA ASN A 334 30.87 19.73 -29.36
C ASN A 334 30.73 20.36 -27.97
N HIS A 335 31.03 19.58 -26.94
CA HIS A 335 31.09 20.09 -25.58
C HIS A 335 32.48 19.79 -25.01
N VAL A 336 32.99 20.72 -24.22
CA VAL A 336 34.26 20.55 -23.51
C VAL A 336 33.94 20.50 -22.02
N MET A 337 34.37 19.43 -21.38
CA MET A 337 34.25 19.26 -19.94
C MET A 337 35.64 19.36 -19.32
N VAL A 338 35.77 20.19 -18.29
CA VAL A 338 36.97 20.24 -17.44
C VAL A 338 36.61 19.66 -16.09
N THR A 339 37.48 18.78 -15.59
CA THR A 339 37.31 18.00 -14.37
C THR A 339 38.49 18.16 -13.43
N LEU A 340 38.21 17.97 -12.14
CA LEU A 340 39.15 17.92 -11.04
C LEU A 340 39.13 16.51 -10.44
N ALA A 341 40.29 15.91 -10.19
CA ALA A 341 40.41 14.63 -9.48
C ALA A 341 41.46 14.71 -8.37
N ILE A 342 41.22 14.02 -7.25
CA ILE A 342 42.21 13.87 -6.17
C ILE A 342 42.98 12.55 -6.40
N LEU A 343 44.29 12.63 -6.59
CA LEU A 343 45.13 11.50 -7.00
C LEU A 343 45.61 10.62 -5.84
N ASN A 344 45.47 11.07 -4.59
CA ASN A 344 45.92 10.29 -3.42
C ASN A 344 45.22 8.91 -3.34
N ASN A 345 44.00 8.78 -3.88
CA ASN A 345 43.29 7.50 -3.94
C ASN A 345 43.71 6.65 -5.15
N LYS A 346 44.96 6.15 -5.13
CA LYS A 346 45.58 5.41 -6.26
C LYS A 346 44.70 4.33 -6.89
N ASN A 347 44.01 3.55 -6.07
CA ASN A 347 43.20 2.41 -6.53
C ASN A 347 41.89 2.83 -7.22
N ASN A 348 41.42 4.06 -7.03
CA ASN A 348 40.13 4.53 -7.55
C ASN A 348 40.24 5.72 -8.52
N ILE A 349 41.45 6.14 -8.92
CA ILE A 349 41.68 7.30 -9.80
C ILE A 349 40.88 7.19 -11.11
N MET A 350 40.69 5.98 -11.62
CA MET A 350 40.01 5.74 -12.90
C MET A 350 38.49 5.71 -12.80
N LYS A 351 37.92 5.73 -11.58
CA LYS A 351 36.46 5.69 -11.40
C LYS A 351 35.85 7.05 -11.74
N PRO A 352 34.82 7.13 -12.62
CA PRO A 352 34.19 8.39 -13.00
C PRO A 352 33.71 9.24 -11.82
N GLU A 353 33.21 8.60 -10.76
CA GLU A 353 32.75 9.25 -9.51
C GLU A 353 33.86 10.01 -8.73
N LYS A 354 35.12 9.89 -9.14
CA LYS A 354 36.27 10.62 -8.57
C LYS A 354 36.70 11.83 -9.41
N HIS A 355 36.01 12.10 -10.52
CA HIS A 355 36.27 13.24 -11.40
C HIS A 355 35.13 14.23 -11.25
N TYR A 356 35.41 15.37 -10.64
CA TYR A 356 34.45 16.43 -10.34
C TYR A 356 34.46 17.46 -11.47
N THR A 357 33.34 17.65 -12.15
CA THR A 357 33.23 18.68 -13.21
C THR A 357 33.34 20.08 -12.61
N ILE A 358 34.33 20.84 -13.07
CA ILE A 358 34.57 22.24 -12.67
C ILE A 358 34.12 23.24 -13.73
N SER A 359 34.14 22.87 -15.00
CA SER A 359 33.66 23.71 -16.11
C SER A 359 33.06 22.85 -17.22
N LEU A 360 31.97 23.31 -17.81
CA LEU A 360 31.30 22.66 -18.94
C LEU A 360 30.80 23.75 -19.89
N PHE A 361 31.19 23.69 -21.16
CA PHE A 361 30.76 24.66 -22.16
C PHE A 361 30.60 24.02 -23.54
N SER A 362 29.76 24.65 -24.38
CA SER A 362 29.65 24.31 -25.81
C SER A 362 30.83 24.91 -26.57
N GLY A 363 31.40 24.15 -27.49
CA GLY A 363 32.52 24.60 -28.33
C GLY A 363 33.55 23.51 -28.62
N LYS A 364 34.58 23.88 -29.39
CA LYS A 364 35.76 23.04 -29.63
C LYS A 364 36.81 23.31 -28.56
N GLU A 365 37.49 22.25 -28.12
CA GLU A 365 38.63 22.37 -27.22
C GLU A 365 39.77 23.10 -27.94
N SER A 366 40.00 24.35 -27.55
CA SER A 366 41.09 25.22 -28.03
C SER A 366 41.68 26.02 -26.88
N TYR A 367 42.87 26.55 -27.06
CA TYR A 367 43.50 27.41 -26.06
C TYR A 367 42.61 28.61 -25.69
N ALA A 368 42.08 29.31 -26.70
CA ALA A 368 41.23 30.47 -26.50
C ALA A 368 39.93 30.14 -25.75
N SER A 369 39.29 29.01 -26.08
CA SER A 369 38.06 28.58 -25.40
C SER A 369 38.32 28.19 -23.94
N LEU A 370 39.44 27.53 -23.65
CA LEU A 370 39.81 27.14 -22.28
C LEU A 370 40.20 28.35 -21.44
N GLN A 371 40.89 29.32 -22.04
CA GLN A 371 41.25 30.57 -21.37
C GLN A 371 39.99 31.29 -20.88
N ILE A 372 38.97 31.42 -21.74
CA ILE A 372 37.69 32.02 -21.36
C ILE A 372 36.98 31.17 -20.28
N ALA A 373 36.95 29.85 -20.44
CA ALA A 373 36.22 28.95 -19.55
C ALA A 373 36.85 28.79 -18.16
N LEU A 374 38.16 29.00 -18.03
CA LEU A 374 38.92 28.87 -16.78
C LEU A 374 39.23 30.22 -16.13
N GLU A 375 39.06 31.35 -16.83
CA GLU A 375 39.19 32.70 -16.27
C GLU A 375 38.47 32.85 -14.91
N PRO A 376 37.21 32.38 -14.74
CA PRO A 376 36.49 32.56 -13.49
C PRO A 376 37.10 31.82 -12.30
N ILE A 377 37.89 30.77 -12.53
CA ILE A 377 38.49 29.94 -11.47
C ILE A 377 40.02 30.05 -11.41
N ARG A 378 40.63 30.92 -12.23
CA ARG A 378 42.09 31.11 -12.28
C ARG A 378 42.65 31.56 -10.94
N ASN A 379 42.01 32.54 -10.31
CA ASN A 379 42.49 33.07 -9.04
C ASN A 379 42.38 32.03 -7.92
N GLU A 380 41.31 31.23 -7.91
CA GLU A 380 41.15 30.12 -6.97
C GLU A 380 42.23 29.05 -7.15
N LEU A 381 42.56 28.70 -8.40
CA LEU A 381 43.66 27.77 -8.70
C LEU A 381 45.02 28.28 -8.21
N GLN A 382 45.32 29.57 -8.44
CA GLN A 382 46.57 30.18 -7.98
C GLN A 382 46.66 30.25 -6.47
N ASP A 383 45.55 30.54 -5.80
CA ASP A 383 45.46 30.55 -4.34
C ASP A 383 45.70 29.15 -3.77
N LEU A 384 45.04 28.12 -4.30
CA LEU A 384 45.26 26.73 -3.88
C LEU A 384 46.72 26.28 -4.06
N TYR A 385 47.39 26.71 -5.14
CA TYR A 385 48.79 26.37 -5.39
C TYR A 385 49.76 27.08 -4.44
N LYS A 386 49.52 28.36 -4.14
CA LYS A 386 50.44 29.17 -3.33
C LYS A 386 50.22 29.01 -1.83
N ASN A 387 48.95 29.00 -1.43
CA ASN A 387 48.50 29.09 -0.05
C ASN A 387 47.90 27.78 0.45
N GLY A 388 47.86 26.71 -0.36
CA GLY A 388 47.27 25.43 0.02
C GLY A 388 45.77 25.51 0.23
N PHE A 389 45.23 24.62 1.07
CA PHE A 389 43.81 24.55 1.40
C PHE A 389 43.58 24.46 2.90
N ILE A 390 42.65 25.27 3.41
CA ILE A 390 42.22 25.21 4.82
C ILE A 390 40.91 24.44 4.91
N ASP A 391 40.91 23.36 5.70
CA ASP A 391 39.69 22.59 5.94
C ASP A 391 38.73 23.27 6.93
N ASN A 392 37.51 22.74 7.06
CA ASN A 392 36.50 23.29 7.97
C ASN A 392 36.88 23.22 9.46
N GLN A 393 37.97 22.52 9.80
CA GLN A 393 38.52 22.43 11.15
C GLN A 393 39.70 23.40 11.34
N GLY A 394 39.98 24.25 10.35
CA GLY A 394 41.06 25.22 10.38
C GLY A 394 42.45 24.63 10.10
N ARG A 395 42.53 23.40 9.57
CA ARG A 395 43.82 22.76 9.27
C ARG A 395 44.28 23.07 7.86
N GLN A 396 45.56 23.35 7.76
CA GLN A 396 46.26 23.65 6.53
C GLN A 396 46.65 22.35 5.81
N TRP A 397 46.41 22.31 4.50
CA TRP A 397 46.79 21.23 3.60
C TRP A 397 47.66 21.77 2.47
N ASP A 398 48.80 21.15 2.26
CA ASP A 398 49.63 21.42 1.09
C ASP A 398 49.00 20.81 -0.16
N ILE A 399 49.03 21.54 -1.26
CA ILE A 399 48.41 21.13 -2.53
C ILE A 399 49.43 21.16 -3.64
N ASP A 400 49.52 20.03 -4.34
CA ASP A 400 50.27 19.90 -5.57
C ASP A 400 49.30 19.71 -6.74
N ILE A 401 49.37 20.60 -7.73
CA ILE A 401 48.46 20.60 -8.88
C ILE A 401 49.17 20.04 -10.11
N PHE A 402 48.58 19.01 -10.71
CA PHE A 402 48.99 18.41 -11.97
C PHE A 402 48.00 18.77 -13.07
N PHE A 403 48.54 19.20 -14.20
CA PHE A 403 47.79 19.36 -15.43
C PHE A 403 48.09 18.19 -16.34
N ARG A 404 47.06 17.44 -16.75
CA ARG A 404 47.19 16.64 -17.96
C ARG A 404 47.09 17.59 -19.15
N PRO A 405 47.90 17.42 -20.22
CA PRO A 405 47.85 18.31 -21.37
C PRO A 405 46.43 18.38 -21.91
N ILE A 406 45.87 19.60 -21.89
CA ILE A 406 44.61 19.99 -22.54
C ILE A 406 45.08 20.84 -23.73
N GLY A 407 45.61 20.19 -24.76
CA GLY A 407 46.50 20.86 -25.73
C GLY A 407 47.70 21.57 -25.07
N ASN A 408 48.42 22.39 -25.83
CA ASN A 408 49.63 23.13 -25.38
C ASN A 408 49.38 24.20 -24.29
N PHE A 409 48.23 24.20 -23.61
CA PHE A 409 47.76 25.30 -22.74
C PHE A 409 48.65 25.58 -21.52
N TRP A 410 49.29 24.56 -20.94
CA TRP A 410 50.03 24.70 -19.67
C TRP A 410 51.55 24.75 -19.83
N ARG A 411 52.08 24.82 -21.07
CA ARG A 411 53.53 24.85 -21.31
C ARG A 411 54.13 26.25 -21.41
N SER A 412 53.30 27.30 -21.36
CA SER A 412 53.72 28.68 -21.65
C SER A 412 53.40 29.69 -20.54
N SER A 413 53.23 29.25 -19.30
CA SER A 413 52.99 30.10 -18.14
C SER A 413 53.99 29.84 -17.03
#